data_AF-A0A8J5RSA7-F1
#
_entry.id   AF-A0A8J5RSA7-F1
#
_cell.length_a   1.000
_cell.length_b   1.000
_cell.length_c   1.000
_cell.angle_alpha   90.00
_cell.angle_beta   90.00
_cell.angle_gamma   90.00
#
_symmetry.space_group_name_H-M   'P 1'
#
loop_
_entity.id
_entity.type
_entity.pdbx_description
1 polymer ?
#
loop_
_entity_poly.entity_id
_entity_poly.type
_entity_poly.pdbx_seq_one_letter_code
_entity_poly.pdbx_strand_id
1 'polypeptide(L)'
;MRRFRSPATAAAVIAAGVASLADVAYADGASFFRRRSAPPPPPPPPDAAAGDSGAEVALEDDSSARGFDPESLERAAKLLRELNSSRYAKQLFGLMRKQEESRLADVEAEKVLFVINQHIRDIERKQKEGEKFRESLQQQGQTEAQRLRYEDELSRKRMQTEHEAQRRQDAELVKMQQASALRKEEARRATEQKILEQMLQEKKEKAEIERETAKAKALAEGEGRAREAKLLEDYNKRMILERMSGEREKWIAAINTTFSHIQGGFTMLLTDRSKLLMGIGGVTALAAGVYTTREGAKVTWGYINRILGQPSLIRESSMPKFPLLRFNALKPTSASLSGGAGFENVILHPSLKRRIEHLARATANTKAHDAPFRNMMFYGPPGTGKTLVAREMARKSGLDYAMMTGGDVAPLGSEAVTKIHQIFDWAKKSRKGMLLFIDEADAFLCE
;
A
#
# COMPACT_ATOMS: atom_id res chain seq x y z
N MET A 1 22.31 34.65 57.56
CA MET A 1 23.44 34.87 56.63
C MET A 1 22.89 35.08 55.22
N ARG A 2 23.47 36.07 54.53
CA ARG A 2 23.22 36.66 53.18
C ARG A 2 22.85 35.63 52.08
N ARG A 3 22.13 35.92 50.98
CA ARG A 3 21.48 37.11 50.34
C ARG A 3 20.63 36.54 49.16
N PHE A 4 19.35 36.90 48.97
CA PHE A 4 18.80 37.95 48.06
C PHE A 4 19.07 37.70 46.56
N ARG A 5 18.13 37.71 45.60
CA ARG A 5 16.96 38.58 45.34
C ARG A 5 16.05 37.98 44.25
N SER A 6 14.73 38.08 44.43
CA SER A 6 13.77 38.57 43.41
C SER A 6 13.55 40.10 43.68
N PRO A 7 12.71 40.93 43.01
CA PRO A 7 11.64 40.65 42.03
C PRO A 7 11.42 41.71 40.87
N ALA A 8 10.44 41.42 40.00
CA ALA A 8 9.39 42.30 39.41
C ALA A 8 9.62 43.64 38.66
N THR A 9 8.78 43.82 37.62
CA THR A 9 7.97 44.99 37.16
C THR A 9 8.47 46.05 36.13
N ALA A 10 7.52 46.37 35.22
CA ALA A 10 7.25 47.65 34.49
C ALA A 10 8.20 48.05 33.32
N ALA A 11 7.77 48.27 32.06
CA ALA A 11 6.82 49.22 31.42
C ALA A 11 7.45 50.55 30.94
N ALA A 12 6.97 51.03 29.75
CA ALA A 12 7.18 52.34 29.06
C ALA A 12 8.52 52.55 28.29
N VAL A 13 8.57 52.75 26.96
CA VAL A 13 8.10 53.84 26.04
C VAL A 13 9.10 55.02 25.92
N ILE A 14 9.10 55.65 24.72
CA ILE A 14 9.71 56.92 24.25
C ILE A 14 10.99 56.70 23.39
N ALA A 15 11.02 56.86 22.06
CA ALA A 15 10.57 57.89 21.10
C ALA A 15 11.57 59.05 20.88
N ALA A 16 11.64 59.51 19.62
CA ALA A 16 12.20 60.76 19.02
C ALA A 16 13.25 60.43 17.94
N GLY A 17 13.25 60.98 16.73
CA GLY A 17 12.54 62.04 16.00
C GLY A 17 13.25 62.14 14.62
N VAL A 18 12.87 62.91 13.59
CA VAL A 18 12.17 64.19 13.43
C VAL A 18 11.81 64.36 11.93
N ALA A 19 10.65 65.00 11.67
CA ALA A 19 10.14 65.82 10.53
C ALA A 19 10.82 65.76 9.13
N SER A 20 10.14 65.93 7.98
CA SER A 20 9.23 67.02 7.60
C SER A 20 8.58 66.79 6.22
N LEU A 21 7.33 67.26 6.11
CA LEU A 21 6.45 67.72 5.01
C LEU A 21 6.88 67.78 3.53
N ALA A 22 5.90 67.34 2.71
CA ALA A 22 5.26 67.97 1.54
C ALA A 22 5.84 67.85 0.11
N ASP A 23 4.94 67.31 -0.74
CA ASP A 23 4.52 67.76 -2.08
C ASP A 23 5.17 67.22 -3.39
N VAL A 24 4.26 66.77 -4.27
CA VAL A 24 4.27 66.76 -5.77
C VAL A 24 4.74 65.50 -6.56
N ALA A 25 3.72 64.83 -7.14
CA ALA A 25 3.53 64.30 -8.52
C ALA A 25 4.32 63.13 -9.18
N TYR A 26 3.50 62.16 -9.65
CA TYR A 26 3.43 61.43 -10.96
C TYR A 26 4.08 60.04 -11.23
N ALA A 27 3.22 59.14 -11.78
CA ALA A 27 3.41 57.88 -12.57
C ALA A 27 4.01 56.61 -11.89
N ASP A 28 3.60 55.35 -12.12
CA ASP A 28 2.58 54.72 -12.98
C ASP A 28 2.29 53.26 -12.53
N GLY A 29 1.09 52.74 -12.85
CA GLY A 29 0.68 51.33 -13.08
C GLY A 29 0.85 50.24 -11.98
N ALA A 30 -0.04 49.27 -11.74
CA ALA A 30 -1.37 48.97 -12.27
C ALA A 30 -2.01 47.92 -11.33
N SER A 31 -3.16 48.23 -10.72
CA SER A 31 -4.00 47.27 -9.97
C SER A 31 -5.39 47.88 -9.74
N PHE A 32 -6.31 47.74 -10.71
CA PHE A 32 -7.68 48.23 -10.55
C PHE A 32 -8.63 47.13 -10.08
N PHE A 33 -9.18 47.35 -8.89
CA PHE A 33 -10.34 46.66 -8.36
C PHE A 33 -11.57 46.88 -9.25
N ARG A 34 -12.28 45.78 -9.43
CA ARG A 34 -13.53 45.57 -10.14
C ARG A 34 -14.66 46.46 -9.59
N ARG A 35 -15.07 47.49 -10.33
CA ARG A 35 -16.29 48.27 -10.08
C ARG A 35 -17.45 47.67 -10.89
N ARG A 36 -18.58 47.45 -10.24
CA ARG A 36 -19.88 47.10 -10.86
C ARG A 36 -20.29 48.27 -11.78
N SER A 37 -20.48 48.03 -13.07
CA SER A 37 -21.01 49.03 -14.00
C SER A 37 -22.54 48.94 -14.08
N ALA A 38 -23.18 50.11 -13.99
CA ALA A 38 -24.59 50.35 -14.27
C ALA A 38 -24.90 50.14 -15.77
N PRO A 39 -26.17 49.85 -16.13
CA PRO A 39 -26.57 49.66 -17.53
C PRO A 39 -26.40 50.95 -18.38
N PRO A 40 -26.20 50.82 -19.70
CA PRO A 40 -25.94 51.96 -20.59
C PRO A 40 -27.21 52.83 -20.82
N PRO A 41 -27.05 54.14 -21.09
CA PRO A 41 -28.16 55.00 -21.50
C PRO A 41 -28.63 54.65 -22.93
N PRO A 42 -29.91 54.89 -23.26
CA PRO A 42 -30.47 54.60 -24.58
C PRO A 42 -29.89 55.51 -25.68
N PRO A 43 -29.85 55.06 -26.94
CA PRO A 43 -29.32 55.84 -28.07
C PRO A 43 -30.23 57.03 -28.42
N PRO A 44 -29.66 58.13 -28.96
CA PRO A 44 -30.42 59.29 -29.41
C PRO A 44 -31.26 58.97 -30.67
N PRO A 45 -32.36 59.71 -30.91
CA PRO A 45 -33.18 59.52 -32.09
C PRO A 45 -32.44 59.94 -33.37
N PRO A 46 -32.76 59.35 -34.54
CA PRO A 46 -32.14 59.73 -35.79
C PRO A 46 -32.63 61.11 -36.25
N ASP A 47 -31.68 62.00 -36.51
CA ASP A 47 -31.89 63.27 -37.19
C ASP A 47 -32.35 63.05 -38.63
N ALA A 48 -33.38 63.82 -38.99
CA ALA A 48 -33.87 63.96 -40.33
C ALA A 48 -32.79 64.59 -41.22
N ALA A 49 -32.41 63.88 -42.29
CA ALA A 49 -31.74 64.47 -43.44
C ALA A 49 -32.75 64.59 -44.58
N ALA A 50 -32.88 65.82 -45.08
CA ALA A 50 -33.73 66.23 -46.17
C ALA A 50 -33.40 65.50 -47.48
N GLY A 51 -34.45 65.12 -48.20
CA GLY A 51 -34.46 64.75 -49.61
C GLY A 51 -35.71 65.33 -50.23
N ASP A 52 -35.51 66.43 -50.97
CA ASP A 52 -36.50 67.21 -51.70
C ASP A 52 -37.08 66.43 -52.89
N SER A 53 -38.41 66.47 -53.07
CA SER A 53 -39.08 66.54 -54.37
C SER A 53 -40.60 66.67 -54.22
N GLY A 54 -41.06 67.91 -54.31
CA GLY A 54 -42.22 68.32 -55.10
C GLY A 54 -43.57 67.60 -54.92
N ALA A 55 -44.46 68.24 -54.18
CA ALA A 55 -45.78 68.62 -54.69
C ALA A 55 -46.43 69.60 -53.69
N GLU A 56 -46.48 70.87 -54.08
CA GLU A 56 -47.30 71.88 -53.44
C GLU A 56 -48.76 71.44 -53.41
N VAL A 57 -49.36 71.41 -52.23
CA VAL A 57 -50.77 71.75 -52.06
C VAL A 57 -50.85 72.65 -50.84
N ALA A 58 -51.40 73.84 -51.07
CA ALA A 58 -51.51 74.93 -50.12
C ALA A 58 -52.08 74.48 -48.78
N LEU A 59 -51.37 74.82 -47.70
CA LEU A 59 -51.92 74.87 -46.36
C LEU A 59 -52.83 76.10 -46.30
N GLU A 60 -54.12 75.90 -46.50
CA GLU A 60 -55.12 76.79 -45.91
C GLU A 60 -55.11 76.55 -44.40
N ASP A 61 -54.85 77.64 -43.69
CA ASP A 61 -54.94 77.76 -42.24
C ASP A 61 -56.42 77.65 -41.83
N ASP A 62 -56.94 76.43 -41.73
CA ASP A 62 -58.28 76.19 -41.19
C ASP A 62 -58.16 75.59 -39.79
N SER A 63 -57.85 76.49 -38.86
CA SER A 63 -58.01 76.30 -37.42
C SER A 63 -59.50 76.31 -37.01
N SER A 64 -60.35 75.64 -37.78
CA SER A 64 -61.72 75.33 -37.39
C SER A 64 -61.75 73.90 -36.83
N ALA A 65 -62.27 73.80 -35.63
CA ALA A 65 -62.46 72.57 -34.90
C ALA A 65 -63.11 71.49 -35.77
N ARG A 66 -62.46 70.32 -35.88
CA ARG A 66 -63.04 69.00 -36.19
C ARG A 66 -64.48 69.05 -36.75
N GLY A 67 -64.59 69.19 -38.07
CA GLY A 67 -65.64 68.60 -38.90
C GLY A 67 -67.08 68.98 -38.54
N PHE A 68 -67.42 70.27 -38.62
CA PHE A 68 -68.82 70.69 -38.62
C PHE A 68 -69.07 71.73 -39.71
N ASP A 69 -69.46 71.25 -40.89
CA ASP A 69 -69.83 72.10 -42.03
C ASP A 69 -71.30 72.55 -41.89
N PRO A 70 -71.60 73.80 -41.51
CA PRO A 70 -72.96 74.25 -41.26
C PRO A 70 -73.82 74.24 -42.54
N GLU A 71 -73.22 74.46 -43.71
CA GLU A 71 -73.93 74.40 -44.99
C GLU A 71 -74.41 72.99 -45.36
N SER A 72 -73.64 71.96 -45.00
CA SER A 72 -74.03 70.56 -45.24
C SER A 72 -75.28 70.20 -44.43
N LEU A 73 -75.37 70.73 -43.22
CA LEU A 73 -76.50 70.56 -42.31
C LEU A 73 -77.72 71.37 -42.73
N GLU A 74 -77.55 72.59 -43.26
CA GLU A 74 -78.66 73.36 -43.83
C GLU A 74 -79.23 72.70 -45.09
N ARG A 75 -78.36 72.20 -45.98
CA ARG A 75 -78.78 71.43 -47.17
C ARG A 75 -79.49 70.14 -46.75
N ALA A 76 -78.95 69.42 -45.77
CA ALA A 76 -79.58 68.22 -45.21
C ALA A 76 -80.93 68.54 -44.55
N ALA A 77 -81.05 69.63 -43.80
CA ALA A 77 -82.29 70.05 -43.15
C ALA A 77 -83.39 70.42 -44.17
N LYS A 78 -83.01 71.08 -45.27
CA LYS A 78 -83.93 71.39 -46.38
C LYS A 78 -84.39 70.13 -47.10
N LEU A 79 -83.47 69.21 -47.41
CA LEU A 79 -83.78 67.90 -48.00
C LEU A 79 -84.66 67.05 -47.09
N LEU A 80 -84.42 67.04 -45.77
CA LEU A 80 -85.24 66.32 -44.81
C LEU A 80 -86.68 66.84 -44.73
N ARG A 81 -86.89 68.17 -44.87
CA ARG A 81 -88.23 68.77 -44.96
C ARG A 81 -88.97 68.35 -46.23
N GLU A 82 -88.29 68.35 -47.38
CA GLU A 82 -88.86 67.89 -48.65
C GLU A 82 -89.12 66.37 -48.67
N LEU A 83 -88.27 65.58 -48.03
CA LEU A 83 -88.44 64.13 -47.92
C LEU A 83 -89.63 63.75 -47.00
N ASN A 84 -89.87 64.52 -45.93
CA ASN A 84 -90.95 64.25 -44.98
C ASN A 84 -92.35 64.53 -45.56
N SER A 85 -92.48 65.43 -46.53
CA SER A 85 -93.76 65.69 -47.20
C SER A 85 -94.12 64.63 -48.26
N SER A 86 -93.19 63.72 -48.58
CA SER A 86 -93.40 62.66 -49.57
C SER A 86 -94.20 61.48 -49.01
N ARG A 87 -95.00 60.83 -49.89
CA ARG A 87 -95.88 59.70 -49.53
C ARG A 87 -95.12 58.45 -49.02
N TYR A 88 -93.82 58.34 -49.31
CA TYR A 88 -92.96 57.18 -48.97
C TYR A 88 -91.90 57.48 -47.90
N ALA A 89 -91.96 58.65 -47.26
CA ALA A 89 -90.99 59.11 -46.27
C ALA A 89 -90.62 58.03 -45.23
N LYS A 90 -91.62 57.33 -44.68
CA LYS A 90 -91.43 56.27 -43.67
C LYS A 90 -90.57 55.10 -44.16
N GLN A 91 -90.73 54.68 -45.42
CA GLN A 91 -89.95 53.57 -45.99
C GLN A 91 -88.51 54.00 -46.28
N LEU A 92 -88.31 55.21 -46.78
CA LEU A 92 -86.98 55.77 -47.03
C LEU A 92 -86.18 55.98 -45.74
N PHE A 93 -86.81 56.53 -44.69
CA PHE A 93 -86.17 56.63 -43.38
C PHE A 93 -85.81 55.27 -42.79
N GLY A 94 -86.61 54.23 -43.05
CA GLY A 94 -86.28 52.85 -42.69
C GLY A 94 -85.04 52.33 -43.42
N LEU A 95 -84.90 52.62 -44.73
CA LEU A 95 -83.73 52.26 -45.51
C LEU A 95 -82.48 53.05 -45.08
N MET A 96 -82.60 54.36 -44.88
CA MET A 96 -81.52 55.21 -44.37
C MET A 96 -81.04 54.73 -43.01
N ARG A 97 -81.96 54.34 -42.11
CA ARG A 97 -81.61 53.79 -40.80
C ARG A 97 -80.84 52.47 -40.92
N LYS A 98 -81.29 51.56 -41.79
CA LYS A 98 -80.57 50.29 -42.06
C LYS A 98 -79.19 50.52 -42.69
N GLN A 99 -79.06 51.50 -43.58
CA GLN A 99 -77.79 51.86 -44.20
C GLN A 99 -76.81 52.48 -43.18
N GLU A 100 -77.32 53.32 -42.28
CA GLU A 100 -76.52 53.90 -41.20
C GLU A 100 -76.12 52.82 -40.17
N GLU A 101 -77.00 51.89 -39.83
CA GLU A 101 -76.68 50.73 -39.00
C GLU A 101 -75.57 49.85 -39.63
N SER A 102 -75.61 49.64 -40.95
CA SER A 102 -74.56 48.90 -41.66
C SER A 102 -73.22 49.64 -41.64
N ARG A 103 -73.25 50.97 -41.88
CA ARG A 103 -72.07 51.82 -41.82
C ARG A 103 -71.44 51.86 -40.42
N LEU A 104 -72.27 51.92 -39.37
CA LEU A 104 -71.79 51.87 -37.98
C LEU A 104 -71.15 50.52 -37.67
N ALA A 105 -71.73 49.41 -38.16
CA ALA A 105 -71.16 48.08 -38.02
C ALA A 105 -69.80 47.94 -38.72
N ASP A 106 -69.64 48.52 -39.92
CA ASP A 106 -68.35 48.52 -40.63
C ASP A 106 -67.28 49.31 -39.88
N VAL A 107 -67.63 50.49 -39.33
CA VAL A 107 -66.72 51.29 -38.51
C VAL A 107 -66.34 50.57 -37.21
N GLU A 108 -67.27 49.83 -36.60
CA GLU A 108 -66.98 48.99 -35.44
C GLU A 108 -66.03 47.83 -35.79
N ALA A 109 -66.23 47.18 -36.93
CA ALA A 109 -65.34 46.14 -37.43
C ALA A 109 -63.92 46.67 -37.67
N GLU A 110 -63.78 47.86 -38.27
CA GLU A 110 -62.48 48.51 -38.47
C GLU A 110 -61.76 48.83 -37.15
N LYS A 111 -62.50 49.32 -36.15
CA LYS A 111 -61.96 49.56 -34.80
C LYS A 111 -61.45 48.26 -34.17
N VAL A 112 -62.21 47.18 -34.28
CA VAL A 112 -61.80 45.86 -33.76
C VAL A 112 -60.55 45.35 -34.48
N LEU A 113 -60.50 45.44 -35.81
CA LEU A 113 -59.33 45.04 -36.61
C LEU A 113 -58.09 45.87 -36.25
N PHE A 114 -58.25 47.16 -36.00
CA PHE A 114 -57.16 48.02 -35.56
C PHE A 114 -56.60 47.58 -34.20
N VAL A 115 -57.47 47.27 -33.22
CA VAL A 115 -57.07 46.76 -31.90
C VAL A 115 -56.37 45.41 -32.02
N ILE A 116 -56.88 44.50 -32.86
CA ILE A 116 -56.23 43.21 -33.14
C ILE A 116 -54.82 43.43 -33.71
N ASN A 117 -54.67 44.32 -34.68
CA ASN A 117 -53.37 44.63 -35.28
C ASN A 117 -52.38 45.23 -34.28
N GLN A 118 -52.85 46.05 -33.33
CA GLN A 118 -52.00 46.53 -32.24
C GLN A 118 -51.52 45.37 -31.37
N HIS A 119 -52.42 44.47 -30.97
CA HIS A 119 -52.05 43.31 -30.18
C HIS A 119 -51.09 42.36 -30.91
N ILE A 120 -51.27 42.14 -32.22
CA ILE A 120 -50.33 41.35 -33.02
C ILE A 120 -48.93 41.97 -32.97
N ARG A 121 -48.80 43.28 -33.17
CA ARG A 121 -47.51 43.98 -33.09
C ARG A 121 -46.88 43.88 -31.70
N ASP A 122 -47.69 43.92 -30.64
CA ASP A 122 -47.21 43.77 -29.26
C ASP A 122 -46.74 42.34 -28.97
N ILE A 123 -47.45 41.34 -29.49
CA ILE A 123 -47.04 39.93 -29.39
C ILE A 123 -45.72 39.71 -30.12
N GLU A 124 -45.57 40.22 -31.34
CA GLU A 124 -44.33 40.12 -32.11
C GLU A 124 -43.14 40.81 -31.42
N ARG A 125 -43.37 41.98 -30.81
CA ARG A 125 -42.33 42.66 -30.02
C ARG A 125 -41.88 41.80 -28.84
N LYS A 126 -42.83 41.26 -28.08
CA LYS A 126 -42.53 40.37 -26.94
C LYS A 126 -41.82 39.08 -27.38
N GLN A 127 -42.19 38.53 -28.54
CA GLN A 127 -41.50 37.35 -29.09
C GLN A 127 -40.05 37.68 -29.48
N LYS A 128 -39.81 38.78 -30.20
CA LYS A 128 -38.45 39.23 -30.57
C LYS A 128 -37.58 39.52 -29.35
N GLU A 129 -38.15 40.12 -28.30
CA GLU A 129 -37.45 40.33 -27.03
C GLU A 129 -37.11 39.00 -26.34
N GLY A 130 -38.05 38.05 -26.32
CA GLY A 130 -37.83 36.71 -25.80
C GLY A 130 -36.75 35.92 -26.55
N GLU A 131 -36.71 36.03 -27.88
CA GLU A 131 -35.68 35.42 -28.74
C GLU A 131 -34.30 36.01 -28.45
N LYS A 132 -34.17 37.34 -28.45
CA LYS A 132 -32.92 38.03 -28.09
C LYS A 132 -32.43 37.64 -26.70
N PHE A 133 -33.35 37.51 -25.74
CA PHE A 133 -33.01 37.08 -24.38
C PHE A 133 -32.45 35.65 -24.38
N ARG A 134 -33.10 34.71 -25.08
CA ARG A 134 -32.62 33.33 -25.22
C ARG A 134 -31.26 33.25 -25.90
N GLU A 135 -31.04 34.01 -26.98
CA GLU A 135 -29.74 34.08 -27.67
C GLU A 135 -28.64 34.60 -26.74
N SER A 136 -28.93 35.66 -25.99
CA SER A 136 -27.96 36.23 -25.04
C SER A 136 -27.61 35.23 -23.92
N LEU A 137 -28.59 34.48 -23.43
CA LEU A 137 -28.40 33.46 -22.41
C LEU A 137 -27.57 32.28 -22.95
N GLN A 138 -27.82 31.89 -24.19
CA GLN A 138 -27.07 30.83 -24.86
C GLN A 138 -25.60 31.25 -25.09
N GLN A 139 -25.35 32.48 -25.51
CA GLN A 139 -23.99 33.02 -25.67
C GLN A 139 -23.25 33.09 -24.33
N GLN A 140 -23.91 33.54 -23.27
CA GLN A 140 -23.35 33.52 -21.92
C GLN A 140 -22.99 32.09 -21.48
N GLY A 141 -23.90 31.13 -21.68
CA GLY A 141 -23.66 29.73 -21.35
C GLY A 141 -22.50 29.11 -22.14
N GLN A 142 -22.38 29.44 -23.44
CA GLN A 142 -21.24 28.98 -24.25
C GLN A 142 -19.91 29.57 -23.77
N THR A 143 -19.89 30.85 -23.42
CA THR A 143 -18.69 31.55 -22.93
C THR A 143 -18.24 31.00 -21.58
N GLU A 144 -19.19 30.75 -20.68
CA GLU A 144 -18.94 30.14 -19.39
C GLU A 144 -18.44 28.69 -19.54
N ALA A 145 -19.05 27.90 -20.44
CA ALA A 145 -18.60 26.56 -20.73
C ALA A 145 -17.17 26.52 -21.30
N GLN A 146 -16.81 27.45 -22.19
CA GLN A 146 -15.43 27.57 -22.70
C GLN A 146 -14.45 27.92 -21.57
N ARG A 147 -14.82 28.85 -20.69
CA ARG A 147 -14.00 29.23 -19.54
C ARG A 147 -13.77 28.07 -18.59
N LEU A 148 -14.81 27.32 -18.25
CA LEU A 148 -14.72 26.15 -17.37
C LEU A 148 -13.83 25.06 -17.96
N ARG A 149 -13.93 24.80 -19.27
CA ARG A 149 -13.03 23.86 -19.96
C ARG A 149 -11.57 24.30 -19.88
N TYR A 150 -11.32 25.58 -20.10
CA TYR A 150 -9.97 26.14 -20.02
C TYR A 150 -9.40 26.09 -18.60
N GLU A 151 -10.21 26.38 -17.59
CA GLU A 151 -9.83 26.23 -16.17
C GLU A 151 -9.54 24.77 -15.81
N ASP A 152 -10.35 23.81 -16.29
CA ASP A 152 -10.10 22.37 -16.10
C ASP A 152 -8.78 21.94 -16.78
N GLU A 153 -8.51 22.37 -18.01
CA GLU A 153 -7.25 22.08 -18.71
C GLU A 153 -6.03 22.62 -17.96
N LEU A 154 -6.11 23.85 -17.44
CA LEU A 154 -5.04 24.44 -16.64
C LEU A 154 -4.84 23.68 -15.32
N SER A 155 -5.93 23.26 -14.67
CA SER A 155 -5.87 22.48 -13.44
C SER A 155 -5.17 21.14 -13.66
N ARG A 156 -5.50 20.43 -14.76
CA ARG A 156 -4.85 19.17 -15.14
C ARG A 156 -3.37 19.36 -15.42
N LYS A 157 -2.98 20.43 -16.11
CA LYS A 157 -1.57 20.75 -16.35
C LYS A 157 -0.81 21.02 -15.05
N ARG A 158 -1.39 21.80 -14.13
CA ARG A 158 -0.78 22.03 -12.79
C ARG A 158 -0.60 20.74 -12.02
N MET A 159 -1.64 19.91 -11.97
CA MET A 159 -1.60 18.61 -11.31
C MET A 159 -0.54 17.69 -11.92
N GLN A 160 -0.42 17.64 -13.25
CA GLN A 160 0.64 16.88 -13.94
C GLN A 160 2.03 17.39 -13.56
N THR A 161 2.25 18.70 -13.57
CA THR A 161 3.54 19.29 -13.19
C THR A 161 3.89 19.02 -11.73
N GLU A 162 2.92 19.07 -10.83
CA GLU A 162 3.12 18.79 -9.41
C GLU A 162 3.45 17.30 -9.18
N HIS A 163 2.73 16.38 -9.82
CA HIS A 163 3.04 14.95 -9.77
C HIS A 163 4.41 14.62 -10.37
N GLU A 164 4.82 15.30 -11.44
CA GLU A 164 6.17 15.15 -11.99
C GLU A 164 7.25 15.67 -11.04
N ALA A 165 7.01 16.81 -10.39
CA ALA A 165 7.93 17.35 -9.39
C ALA A 165 8.06 16.41 -8.18
N GLN A 166 6.94 15.87 -7.68
CA GLN A 166 6.94 14.87 -6.60
C GLN A 166 7.73 13.61 -7.00
N ARG A 167 7.45 13.05 -8.19
CA ARG A 167 8.21 11.88 -8.68
C ARG A 167 9.71 12.13 -8.77
N ARG A 168 10.13 13.35 -9.12
CA ARG A 168 11.57 13.72 -9.13
C ARG A 168 12.15 13.75 -7.71
N GLN A 169 11.44 14.35 -6.76
CA GLN A 169 11.87 14.39 -5.35
C GLN A 169 11.95 12.98 -4.75
N ASP A 170 10.95 12.14 -5.00
CA ASP A 170 10.95 10.75 -4.54
C ASP A 170 12.10 9.95 -5.16
N ALA A 171 12.35 10.11 -6.47
CA ALA A 171 13.46 9.47 -7.14
C ALA A 171 14.83 9.94 -6.60
N GLU A 172 14.98 11.21 -6.25
CA GLU A 172 16.18 11.72 -5.59
C GLU A 172 16.36 11.16 -4.18
N LEU A 173 15.28 11.07 -3.40
CA LEU A 173 15.30 10.48 -2.06
C LEU A 173 15.75 9.02 -2.11
N VAL A 174 15.20 8.22 -3.04
CA VAL A 174 15.60 6.82 -3.24
C VAL A 174 17.07 6.73 -3.64
N LYS A 175 17.56 7.60 -4.54
CA LYS A 175 18.99 7.65 -4.90
C LYS A 175 19.87 7.97 -3.69
N MET A 176 19.47 8.92 -2.84
CA MET A 176 20.21 9.24 -1.61
C MET A 176 20.20 8.06 -0.63
N GLN A 177 19.08 7.36 -0.47
CA GLN A 177 18.99 6.17 0.36
C GLN A 177 19.90 5.06 -0.15
N GLN A 178 19.88 4.76 -1.45
CA GLN A 178 20.77 3.79 -2.08
C GLN A 178 22.25 4.17 -1.91
N ALA A 179 22.61 5.43 -2.12
CA ALA A 179 23.99 5.90 -1.89
C ALA A 179 24.40 5.76 -0.42
N SER A 180 23.49 6.03 0.52
CA SER A 180 23.75 5.83 1.96
C SER A 180 23.91 4.36 2.33
N ALA A 181 23.14 3.47 1.69
CA ALA A 181 23.23 2.02 1.89
C ALA A 181 24.56 1.47 1.36
N LEU A 182 24.96 1.89 0.15
CA LEU A 182 26.26 1.53 -0.43
C LEU A 182 27.42 2.00 0.46
N ARG A 183 27.39 3.24 0.96
CA ARG A 183 28.40 3.73 1.91
C ARG A 183 28.46 2.89 3.20
N LYS A 184 27.32 2.42 3.71
CA LYS A 184 27.26 1.54 4.88
C LYS A 184 27.84 0.16 4.57
N GLU A 185 27.56 -0.41 3.40
CA GLU A 185 28.12 -1.69 2.96
C GLU A 185 29.64 -1.60 2.77
N GLU A 186 30.13 -0.53 2.14
CA GLU A 186 31.57 -0.26 1.98
C GLU A 186 32.26 -0.11 3.34
N ALA A 187 31.64 0.63 4.27
CA ALA A 187 32.15 0.76 5.63
C ALA A 187 32.21 -0.61 6.35
N ARG A 188 31.18 -1.45 6.20
CA ARG A 188 31.18 -2.82 6.76
C ARG A 188 32.31 -3.66 6.16
N ARG A 189 32.48 -3.67 4.84
CA ARG A 189 33.57 -4.40 4.17
C ARG A 189 34.94 -3.92 4.65
N ALA A 190 35.12 -2.60 4.79
CA ALA A 190 36.37 -2.05 5.32
C ALA A 190 36.61 -2.46 6.78
N THR A 191 35.57 -2.53 7.61
CA THR A 191 35.70 -3.03 9.00
C THR A 191 36.00 -4.53 9.04
N GLU A 192 35.36 -5.34 8.20
CA GLU A 192 35.61 -6.77 8.10
C GLU A 192 37.06 -7.05 7.66
N GLN A 193 37.56 -6.31 6.67
CA GLN A 193 38.95 -6.41 6.24
C GLN A 193 39.93 -6.08 7.38
N LYS A 194 39.68 -5.01 8.14
CA LYS A 194 40.50 -4.65 9.31
C LYS A 194 40.47 -5.74 10.39
N ILE A 195 39.30 -6.32 10.66
CA ILE A 195 39.16 -7.42 11.64
C ILE A 195 39.95 -8.65 11.17
N LEU A 196 39.87 -8.98 9.88
CA LEU A 196 40.62 -10.11 9.32
C LEU A 196 42.12 -9.89 9.42
N GLU A 197 42.61 -8.67 9.13
CA GLU A 197 44.01 -8.31 9.29
C GLU A 197 44.47 -8.43 10.76
N GLN A 198 43.68 -7.91 11.70
CA GLN A 198 43.94 -8.04 13.14
C GLN A 198 44.00 -9.51 13.56
N MET A 199 43.03 -10.33 13.14
CA MET A 199 43.00 -11.76 13.44
C MET A 199 44.21 -12.51 12.86
N LEU A 200 44.71 -12.09 11.70
CA LEU A 200 45.88 -12.68 11.07
C LEU A 200 47.16 -12.28 11.83
N GLN A 201 47.25 -11.04 12.29
CA GLN A 201 48.33 -10.57 13.18
C GLN A 201 48.32 -11.33 14.51
N GLU A 202 47.17 -11.42 15.18
CA GLU A 202 47.02 -12.17 16.43
C GLU A 202 47.41 -13.64 16.27
N LYS A 203 47.04 -14.28 15.16
CA LYS A 203 47.43 -15.68 14.88
C LYS A 203 48.93 -15.82 14.69
N LYS A 204 49.58 -14.87 14.02
CA LYS A 204 51.05 -14.86 13.85
C LYS A 204 51.74 -14.72 15.21
N GLU A 205 51.31 -13.75 16.01
CA GLU A 205 51.84 -13.51 17.36
C GLU A 205 51.65 -14.72 18.27
N LYS A 206 50.46 -15.33 18.28
CA LYS A 206 50.19 -16.56 19.04
C LYS A 206 51.09 -17.71 18.59
N ALA A 207 51.28 -17.89 17.29
CA ALA A 207 52.17 -18.94 16.77
C ALA A 207 53.64 -18.70 17.16
N GLU A 208 54.07 -17.44 17.25
CA GLU A 208 55.42 -17.09 17.74
C GLU A 208 55.56 -17.39 19.24
N ILE A 209 54.60 -16.97 20.06
CA ILE A 209 54.57 -17.27 21.50
C ILE A 209 54.53 -18.79 21.75
N GLU A 210 53.72 -19.54 21.00
CA GLU A 210 53.67 -21.00 21.08
C GLU A 210 55.02 -21.65 20.74
N ARG A 211 55.74 -21.12 19.75
CA ARG A 211 57.09 -21.61 19.42
C ARG A 211 58.09 -21.30 20.53
N GLU A 212 58.03 -20.12 21.13
CA GLU A 212 58.91 -19.74 22.24
C GLU A 212 58.63 -20.57 23.50
N THR A 213 57.36 -20.73 23.85
CA THR A 213 56.93 -21.57 24.98
C THR A 213 57.26 -23.04 24.76
N ALA A 214 57.08 -23.57 23.54
CA ALA A 214 57.48 -24.93 23.21
C ALA A 214 58.99 -25.15 23.33
N LYS A 215 59.81 -24.18 22.88
CA LYS A 215 61.27 -24.22 23.05
C LYS A 215 61.66 -24.19 24.53
N ALA A 216 61.09 -23.28 25.31
CA ALA A 216 61.36 -23.17 26.74
C ALA A 216 60.96 -24.44 27.50
N LYS A 217 59.78 -25.00 27.19
CA LYS A 217 59.29 -26.24 27.78
C LYS A 217 60.16 -27.44 27.40
N ALA A 218 60.57 -27.56 26.14
CA ALA A 218 61.45 -28.64 25.69
C ALA A 218 62.83 -28.59 26.37
N LEU A 219 63.39 -27.40 26.59
CA LEU A 219 64.63 -27.21 27.35
C LEU A 219 64.44 -27.58 28.83
N ALA A 220 63.38 -27.09 29.47
CA ALA A 220 63.08 -27.38 30.87
C ALA A 220 62.82 -28.88 31.11
N GLU A 221 62.06 -29.54 30.24
CA GLU A 221 61.86 -30.99 30.30
C GLU A 221 63.14 -31.76 29.98
N GLY A 222 63.97 -31.28 29.06
CA GLY A 222 65.27 -31.88 28.77
C GLY A 222 66.20 -31.83 29.99
N GLU A 223 66.26 -30.70 30.68
CA GLU A 223 67.00 -30.56 31.94
C GLU A 223 66.39 -31.41 33.07
N GLY A 224 65.06 -31.48 33.17
CA GLY A 224 64.34 -32.30 34.13
C GLY A 224 64.66 -33.79 33.95
N ARG A 225 64.51 -34.30 32.72
CA ARG A 225 64.83 -35.69 32.38
C ARG A 225 66.31 -36.00 32.56
N ALA A 226 67.22 -35.07 32.27
CA ALA A 226 68.65 -35.26 32.52
C ALA A 226 68.99 -35.32 34.02
N ARG A 227 68.31 -34.54 34.86
CA ARG A 227 68.45 -34.59 36.33
C ARG A 227 67.85 -35.88 36.89
N GLU A 228 66.67 -36.27 36.41
CA GLU A 228 66.00 -37.51 36.81
C GLU A 228 66.81 -38.75 36.40
N ALA A 229 67.34 -38.79 35.17
CA ALA A 229 68.18 -39.90 34.72
C ALA A 229 69.45 -40.05 35.58
N LYS A 230 70.08 -38.95 36.00
CA LYS A 230 71.22 -38.99 36.94
C LYS A 230 70.83 -39.60 38.28
N LEU A 231 69.71 -39.18 38.86
CA LEU A 231 69.21 -39.72 40.13
C LEU A 231 68.79 -41.20 39.99
N LEU A 232 68.21 -41.57 38.85
CA LEU A 232 67.75 -42.92 38.57
C LEU A 232 68.92 -43.88 38.30
N GLU A 233 69.99 -43.44 37.65
CA GLU A 233 71.22 -44.23 37.50
C GLU A 233 71.83 -44.56 38.87
N ASP A 234 71.87 -43.58 39.77
CA ASP A 234 72.41 -43.79 41.12
C ASP A 234 71.53 -44.70 41.96
N TYR A 235 70.21 -44.66 41.77
CA TYR A 235 69.26 -45.58 42.40
C TYR A 235 69.36 -47.01 41.81
N ASN A 236 69.37 -47.14 40.49
CA ASN A 236 69.46 -48.44 39.80
C ASN A 236 70.80 -49.14 40.06
N LYS A 237 71.92 -48.43 40.15
CA LYS A 237 73.22 -49.03 40.54
C LYS A 237 73.15 -49.70 41.92
N ARG A 238 72.38 -49.13 42.86
CA ARG A 238 72.18 -49.71 44.20
C ARG A 238 71.21 -50.89 44.17
N MET A 239 70.10 -50.76 43.43
CA MET A 239 69.08 -51.80 43.30
C MET A 239 69.54 -53.02 42.49
N ILE A 240 70.40 -52.85 41.48
CA ILE A 240 70.92 -53.96 40.66
C ILE A 240 71.86 -54.86 41.48
N LEU A 241 72.62 -54.30 42.43
CA LEU A 241 73.42 -55.10 43.37
C LEU A 241 72.54 -55.99 44.28
N GLU A 242 71.37 -55.50 44.69
CA GLU A 242 70.41 -56.26 45.51
C GLU A 242 69.59 -57.29 44.71
N ARG A 243 69.24 -57.00 43.46
CA ARG A 243 68.47 -57.92 42.58
C ARG A 243 69.29 -59.04 41.93
N MET A 244 70.61 -58.88 41.81
CA MET A 244 71.50 -59.87 41.16
C MET A 244 71.51 -61.24 41.85
N SER A 245 71.15 -61.33 43.13
CA SER A 245 71.11 -62.59 43.88
C SER A 245 69.76 -63.31 43.82
N GLY A 246 68.65 -62.63 43.49
CA GLY A 246 67.28 -63.15 43.72
C GLY A 246 66.42 -63.47 42.49
N GLU A 247 66.75 -62.97 41.29
CA GLU A 247 65.80 -63.01 40.16
C GLU A 247 66.28 -63.74 38.89
N ARG A 248 67.49 -64.33 38.88
CA ARG A 248 68.00 -65.11 37.73
C ARG A 248 67.12 -66.31 37.36
N GLU A 249 66.41 -66.90 38.32
CA GLU A 249 65.59 -68.11 38.10
C GLU A 249 64.18 -67.82 37.56
N LYS A 250 63.62 -66.64 37.84
CA LYS A 250 62.24 -66.28 37.42
C LYS A 250 62.17 -65.77 35.98
N TRP A 251 63.24 -65.12 35.51
CA TRP A 251 63.32 -64.58 34.15
C TRP A 251 63.47 -65.67 33.07
N ILE A 252 64.13 -66.79 33.38
CA ILE A 252 64.28 -67.92 32.44
C ILE A 252 62.93 -68.65 32.23
N ALA A 253 62.07 -68.69 33.24
CA ALA A 253 60.76 -69.32 33.16
C ALA A 253 59.74 -68.49 32.37
N ALA A 254 59.74 -67.16 32.54
CA ALA A 254 58.77 -66.28 31.87
C ALA A 254 59.04 -66.07 30.37
N ILE A 255 60.30 -66.15 29.94
CA ILE A 255 60.67 -65.98 28.52
C ILE A 255 60.16 -67.17 27.67
N ASN A 256 60.17 -68.38 28.20
CA ASN A 256 59.75 -69.58 27.45
C ASN A 256 58.22 -69.75 27.31
N THR A 257 57.44 -69.26 28.29
CA THR A 257 55.97 -69.33 28.24
C THR A 257 55.35 -68.25 27.36
N THR A 258 56.01 -67.11 27.22
CA THR A 258 55.45 -65.97 26.49
C THR A 258 55.78 -66.01 25.00
N PHE A 259 56.90 -66.64 24.63
CA PHE A 259 57.28 -66.82 23.22
C PHE A 259 56.46 -67.90 22.49
N SER A 260 55.97 -68.91 23.21
CA SER A 260 55.22 -70.05 22.65
C SER A 260 53.78 -69.72 22.24
N HIS A 261 53.13 -68.68 22.82
CA HIS A 261 51.77 -68.28 22.44
C HIS A 261 51.71 -67.32 21.23
N ILE A 262 52.74 -66.51 21.01
CA ILE A 262 52.78 -65.54 19.90
C ILE A 262 53.21 -66.23 18.59
N GLN A 263 54.12 -67.21 18.67
CA GLN A 263 54.63 -67.92 17.50
C GLN A 263 53.56 -68.84 16.85
N GLY A 264 52.64 -69.41 17.64
CA GLY A 264 51.58 -70.29 17.12
C GLY A 264 50.45 -69.56 16.39
N GLY A 265 50.06 -68.37 16.85
CA GLY A 265 48.96 -67.61 16.24
C GLY A 265 49.34 -66.93 14.92
N PHE A 266 50.57 -66.41 14.82
CA PHE A 266 51.03 -65.68 13.63
C PHE A 266 51.42 -66.62 12.47
N THR A 267 51.96 -67.80 12.78
CA THR A 267 52.31 -68.81 11.76
C THR A 267 51.07 -69.54 11.22
N MET A 268 50.03 -69.76 12.05
CA MET A 268 48.76 -70.34 11.59
C MET A 268 47.99 -69.40 10.65
N LEU A 269 48.22 -68.09 10.76
CA LEU A 269 47.63 -67.06 9.88
C LEU A 269 48.41 -66.88 8.57
N LEU A 270 49.70 -67.24 8.54
CA LEU A 270 50.55 -67.16 7.34
C LEU A 270 50.58 -68.46 6.51
N THR A 271 50.30 -69.61 7.10
CA THR A 271 50.41 -70.93 6.42
C THR A 271 49.12 -71.33 5.70
N ASP A 272 47.96 -70.84 6.15
CA ASP A 272 46.65 -71.22 5.62
C ASP A 272 46.03 -70.09 4.80
N ARG A 273 46.05 -70.25 3.47
CA ARG A 273 45.60 -69.25 2.49
C ARG A 273 44.13 -68.85 2.73
N SER A 274 43.31 -69.76 3.27
CA SER A 274 41.89 -69.53 3.55
C SER A 274 41.66 -68.60 4.75
N LYS A 275 42.43 -68.78 5.84
CA LYS A 275 42.34 -67.98 7.07
C LYS A 275 42.96 -66.60 6.89
N LEU A 276 44.03 -66.50 6.11
CA LEU A 276 44.59 -65.23 5.69
C LEU A 276 43.58 -64.43 4.86
N LEU A 277 42.90 -65.07 3.90
CA LEU A 277 41.85 -64.43 3.11
C LEU A 277 40.69 -63.95 3.98
N MET A 278 40.30 -64.72 4.99
CA MET A 278 39.24 -64.37 5.92
C MET A 278 39.64 -63.20 6.83
N GLY A 279 40.89 -63.17 7.30
CA GLY A 279 41.44 -62.06 8.09
C GLY A 279 41.54 -60.76 7.30
N ILE A 280 42.10 -60.82 6.09
CA ILE A 280 42.16 -59.67 5.17
C ILE A 280 40.74 -59.24 4.77
N GLY A 281 39.86 -60.20 4.47
CA GLY A 281 38.46 -59.96 4.15
C GLY A 281 37.70 -59.27 5.27
N GLY A 282 37.94 -59.67 6.53
CA GLY A 282 37.36 -59.04 7.72
C GLY A 282 37.84 -57.59 7.90
N VAL A 283 39.15 -57.33 7.79
CA VAL A 283 39.72 -55.97 7.90
C VAL A 283 39.24 -55.06 6.76
N THR A 284 39.17 -55.60 5.54
CA THR A 284 38.72 -54.85 4.35
C THR A 284 37.22 -54.58 4.40
N ALA A 285 36.41 -55.53 4.87
CA ALA A 285 34.97 -55.33 5.08
C ALA A 285 34.69 -54.30 6.19
N LEU A 286 35.48 -54.28 7.26
CA LEU A 286 35.39 -53.24 8.30
C LEU A 286 35.77 -51.86 7.75
N ALA A 287 36.87 -51.77 7.01
CA ALA A 287 37.30 -50.52 6.38
C ALA A 287 36.26 -50.02 5.36
N ALA A 288 35.71 -50.91 4.52
CA ALA A 288 34.66 -50.60 3.56
C ALA A 288 33.34 -50.21 4.26
N GLY A 289 32.97 -50.87 5.36
CA GLY A 289 31.81 -50.54 6.17
C GLY A 289 31.91 -49.15 6.81
N VAL A 290 33.07 -48.81 7.39
CA VAL A 290 33.33 -47.47 7.95
C VAL A 290 33.38 -46.40 6.86
N TYR A 291 33.95 -46.71 5.69
CA TYR A 291 33.99 -45.76 4.58
C TYR A 291 32.62 -45.50 3.96
N THR A 292 31.84 -46.55 3.70
CA THR A 292 30.48 -46.46 3.13
C THR A 292 29.51 -45.73 4.06
N THR A 293 29.59 -45.94 5.38
CA THR A 293 28.78 -45.21 6.36
C THR A 293 29.20 -43.74 6.48
N ARG A 294 30.51 -43.44 6.48
CA ARG A 294 31.00 -42.06 6.58
C ARG A 294 30.66 -41.21 5.36
N GLU A 295 30.80 -41.74 4.15
CA GLU A 295 30.45 -41.01 2.93
C GLU A 295 28.95 -41.08 2.60
N GLY A 296 28.29 -42.20 2.91
CA GLY A 296 26.84 -42.32 2.82
C GLY A 296 26.10 -41.32 3.73
N ALA A 297 26.61 -41.06 4.92
CA ALA A 297 26.04 -40.07 5.85
C ALA A 297 26.13 -38.62 5.30
N LYS A 298 27.22 -38.25 4.61
CA LYS A 298 27.37 -36.89 4.05
C LYS A 298 26.39 -36.62 2.91
N VAL A 299 26.19 -37.60 2.01
CA VAL A 299 25.27 -37.46 0.87
C VAL A 299 23.81 -37.47 1.34
N THR A 300 23.47 -38.29 2.33
CA THR A 300 22.11 -38.36 2.88
C THR A 300 21.74 -37.13 3.71
N TRP A 301 22.69 -36.48 4.40
CA TRP A 301 22.42 -35.26 5.19
C TRP A 301 21.86 -34.09 4.36
N GLY A 302 22.34 -33.92 3.12
CA GLY A 302 21.85 -32.87 2.20
C GLY A 302 20.41 -33.12 1.70
N TYR A 303 20.03 -34.39 1.52
CA TYR A 303 18.69 -34.76 1.04
C TYR A 303 17.64 -34.75 2.16
N ILE A 304 18.05 -35.14 3.36
CA ILE A 304 17.24 -35.16 4.59
C ILE A 304 16.79 -33.72 4.93
N ASN A 305 17.68 -32.73 4.89
CA ASN A 305 17.30 -31.34 5.19
C ASN A 305 16.25 -30.75 4.22
N ARG A 306 16.26 -31.17 2.94
CA ARG A 306 15.29 -30.70 1.93
C ARG A 306 13.89 -31.27 2.13
N ILE A 307 13.77 -32.41 2.82
CA ILE A 307 12.49 -33.08 3.07
C ILE A 307 11.95 -32.78 4.46
N LEU A 308 12.82 -32.48 5.44
CA LEU A 308 12.51 -32.59 6.87
C LEU A 308 12.55 -31.26 7.65
N GLY A 309 13.02 -30.17 7.05
CA GLY A 309 13.02 -28.86 7.70
C GLY A 309 11.66 -28.14 7.62
N GLN A 310 11.24 -27.54 8.74
CA GLN A 310 10.20 -26.50 8.73
C GLN A 310 10.71 -25.33 7.88
N PRO A 311 9.94 -24.83 6.88
CA PRO A 311 10.38 -23.73 6.03
C PRO A 311 10.59 -22.46 6.85
N SER A 312 11.56 -21.64 6.43
CA SER A 312 12.10 -20.50 7.20
C SER A 312 11.11 -19.39 7.54
N LEU A 313 9.97 -19.32 6.84
CA LEU A 313 8.92 -18.32 7.06
C LEU A 313 7.87 -18.75 8.10
N ILE A 314 7.90 -20.00 8.56
CA ILE A 314 6.95 -20.49 9.56
C ILE A 314 7.53 -20.25 10.95
N ARG A 315 6.85 -19.43 11.75
CA ARG A 315 7.23 -19.14 13.13
C ARG A 315 6.81 -20.25 14.09
N GLU A 316 5.57 -20.74 13.93
CA GLU A 316 5.01 -21.81 14.76
C GLU A 316 4.39 -22.90 13.89
N SER A 317 4.58 -24.16 14.26
CA SER A 317 3.83 -25.27 13.65
C SER A 317 3.53 -26.37 14.65
N SER A 318 2.42 -27.09 14.44
CA SER A 318 2.12 -28.32 15.18
C SER A 318 2.79 -29.57 14.58
N MET A 319 3.45 -29.43 13.42
CA MET A 319 4.14 -30.55 12.80
C MET A 319 5.42 -30.87 13.58
N PRO A 320 5.72 -32.16 13.81
CA PRO A 320 6.96 -32.54 14.47
C PRO A 320 8.16 -32.13 13.61
N LYS A 321 9.10 -31.38 14.20
CA LYS A 321 10.32 -30.89 13.53
C LYS A 321 11.26 -32.01 13.07
N PHE A 322 11.08 -33.22 13.62
CA PHE A 322 11.78 -34.43 13.20
C PHE A 322 10.80 -35.61 13.28
N PRO A 323 10.61 -36.40 12.19
CA PRO A 323 10.03 -37.72 12.31
C PRO A 323 11.10 -38.60 12.95
N LEU A 324 11.20 -38.58 14.28
CA LEU A 324 11.96 -39.62 14.96
C LEU A 324 11.34 -40.96 14.54
N LEU A 325 12.15 -41.83 13.93
CA LEU A 325 11.82 -43.24 13.69
C LEU A 325 11.24 -43.81 14.98
N ARG A 326 9.90 -43.91 15.03
CA ARG A 326 9.22 -44.61 16.10
C ARG A 326 9.51 -46.09 15.90
N PHE A 327 10.52 -46.61 16.58
CA PHE A 327 10.65 -48.04 16.80
C PHE A 327 9.35 -48.52 17.48
N ASN A 328 8.71 -49.52 16.89
CA ASN A 328 7.52 -50.19 17.42
C ASN A 328 7.88 -50.97 18.69
N ALA A 329 8.10 -50.26 19.78
CA ALA A 329 8.16 -50.83 21.12
C ALA A 329 7.81 -49.69 22.09
N LEU A 330 6.50 -49.53 22.31
CA LEU A 330 5.83 -49.04 23.52
C LEU A 330 4.43 -48.60 23.09
N LYS A 331 3.43 -49.29 23.64
CA LYS A 331 2.02 -48.91 23.52
C LYS A 331 1.91 -47.43 23.88
N PRO A 332 1.29 -46.58 23.04
CA PRO A 332 1.05 -45.22 23.43
C PRO A 332 0.02 -45.28 24.56
N THR A 333 0.46 -45.03 25.80
CA THR A 333 -0.45 -44.46 26.78
C THR A 333 -0.97 -43.20 26.12
N SER A 334 -2.24 -43.25 25.70
CA SER A 334 -3.02 -42.11 25.32
C SER A 334 -2.96 -41.12 26.49
N ALA A 335 -1.96 -40.24 26.45
CA ALA A 335 -2.05 -38.93 27.07
C ALA A 335 -3.15 -38.21 26.29
N SER A 336 -4.39 -38.55 26.66
CA SER A 336 -5.54 -37.68 26.60
C SER A 336 -5.14 -36.45 27.42
N LEU A 337 -4.41 -35.54 26.79
CA LEU A 337 -4.41 -34.14 27.19
C LEU A 337 -5.83 -33.67 26.88
N SER A 338 -6.65 -33.66 27.93
CA SER A 338 -7.99 -33.07 28.05
C SER A 338 -8.48 -32.42 26.75
N GLY A 339 -9.42 -33.01 26.01
CA GLY A 339 -10.72 -33.34 26.56
C GLY A 339 -11.39 -32.07 27.09
N GLY A 340 -11.90 -31.24 26.17
CA GLY A 340 -12.93 -30.23 26.46
C GLY A 340 -12.49 -28.94 27.15
N ALA A 341 -12.05 -27.95 26.36
CA ALA A 341 -12.26 -26.53 26.66
C ALA A 341 -12.21 -25.71 25.36
N GLY A 342 -12.92 -26.19 24.33
CA GLY A 342 -12.92 -25.56 23.00
C GLY A 342 -13.59 -24.19 23.05
N PHE A 343 -12.89 -23.16 22.59
CA PHE A 343 -13.36 -21.75 22.63
C PHE A 343 -13.87 -21.24 23.99
N GLU A 344 -13.60 -21.94 25.10
CA GLU A 344 -14.01 -21.47 26.44
C GLU A 344 -13.10 -20.35 26.92
N ASN A 345 -11.82 -20.42 26.54
CA ASN A 345 -10.81 -19.39 26.81
C ASN A 345 -10.91 -18.16 25.89
N VAL A 346 -11.86 -18.15 24.94
CA VAL A 346 -12.00 -17.07 23.96
C VAL A 346 -13.41 -16.48 24.03
N ILE A 347 -13.52 -15.28 24.59
CA ILE A 347 -14.79 -14.57 24.71
C ILE A 347 -15.12 -13.97 23.34
N LEU A 348 -16.13 -14.53 22.68
CA LEU A 348 -16.63 -14.09 21.37
C LEU A 348 -18.12 -13.78 21.47
N HIS A 349 -18.58 -12.86 20.62
CA HIS A 349 -20.01 -12.64 20.45
C HIS A 349 -20.70 -13.97 20.07
N PRO A 350 -21.87 -14.33 20.66
CA PRO A 350 -22.48 -15.65 20.50
C PRO A 350 -22.73 -16.05 19.04
N SER A 351 -23.07 -15.10 18.17
CA SER A 351 -23.26 -15.37 16.74
C SER A 351 -21.95 -15.73 16.03
N LEU A 352 -20.85 -15.05 16.38
CA LEU A 352 -19.53 -15.32 15.82
C LEU A 352 -18.99 -16.67 16.32
N LYS A 353 -19.17 -16.97 17.62
CA LYS A 353 -18.81 -18.26 18.20
C LYS A 353 -19.49 -19.41 17.44
N ARG A 354 -20.81 -19.36 17.25
CA ARG A 354 -21.55 -20.39 16.49
C ARG A 354 -21.03 -20.55 15.06
N ARG A 355 -20.75 -19.46 14.36
CA ARG A 355 -20.21 -19.49 12.98
C ARG A 355 -18.85 -20.16 12.94
N ILE A 356 -17.93 -19.79 13.83
CA ILE A 356 -16.58 -20.36 13.87
C ILE A 356 -16.62 -21.83 14.27
N GLU A 357 -17.49 -22.22 15.20
CA GLU A 357 -17.67 -23.62 15.57
C GLU A 357 -18.20 -24.47 14.42
N HIS A 358 -19.17 -23.95 13.68
CA HIS A 358 -19.67 -24.61 12.47
C HIS A 358 -18.55 -24.78 11.44
N LEU A 359 -17.74 -23.74 11.23
CA LEU A 359 -16.61 -23.78 10.32
C LEU A 359 -15.53 -24.77 10.78
N ALA A 360 -15.17 -24.80 12.07
CA ALA A 360 -14.20 -25.74 12.61
C ALA A 360 -14.64 -27.20 12.41
N ARG A 361 -15.93 -27.50 12.64
CA ARG A 361 -16.51 -28.83 12.39
C ARG A 361 -16.53 -29.18 10.90
N ALA A 362 -16.88 -28.23 10.04
CA ALA A 362 -16.85 -28.44 8.60
C ALA A 362 -15.43 -28.75 8.11
N THR A 363 -14.44 -27.93 8.50
CA THR A 363 -13.04 -28.09 8.11
C THR A 363 -12.42 -29.40 8.63
N ALA A 364 -12.81 -29.86 9.83
CA ALA A 364 -12.36 -31.15 10.36
C ALA A 364 -12.74 -32.32 9.44
N ASN A 365 -13.95 -32.27 8.87
CA ASN A 365 -14.48 -33.32 7.99
C ASN A 365 -14.04 -33.15 6.52
N THR A 366 -13.53 -31.97 6.14
CA THR A 366 -13.13 -31.63 4.77
C THR A 366 -12.09 -32.60 4.22
N LYS A 367 -11.04 -32.93 5.00
CA LYS A 367 -10.00 -33.85 4.54
C LYS A 367 -10.50 -35.28 4.36
N ALA A 368 -11.40 -35.73 5.24
CA ALA A 368 -11.93 -37.10 5.16
C ALA A 368 -12.83 -37.31 3.92
N HIS A 369 -13.46 -36.25 3.43
CA HIS A 369 -14.41 -36.29 2.31
C HIS A 369 -13.86 -35.62 1.03
N ASP A 370 -12.57 -35.31 0.99
CA ASP A 370 -11.89 -34.61 -0.13
C ASP A 370 -12.63 -33.35 -0.61
N ALA A 371 -13.26 -32.63 0.32
CA ALA A 371 -13.98 -31.41 0.02
C ALA A 371 -12.99 -30.23 -0.13
N PRO A 372 -13.35 -29.15 -0.85
CA PRO A 372 -12.49 -27.98 -0.97
C PRO A 372 -12.35 -27.25 0.38
N PHE A 373 -11.10 -26.86 0.72
CA PHE A 373 -10.83 -26.03 1.89
C PHE A 373 -11.35 -24.60 1.68
N ARG A 374 -11.86 -23.99 2.76
CA ARG A 374 -12.37 -22.61 2.74
C ARG A 374 -11.29 -21.66 3.27
N ASN A 375 -11.11 -20.53 2.59
CA ASN A 375 -10.27 -19.44 3.06
C ASN A 375 -11.08 -18.53 4.00
N MET A 376 -10.45 -18.05 5.07
CA MET A 376 -11.10 -17.21 6.09
C MET A 376 -10.20 -16.02 6.41
N MET A 377 -10.79 -14.83 6.51
CA MET A 377 -10.10 -13.61 6.90
C MET A 377 -10.73 -13.06 8.18
N PHE A 378 -9.90 -12.90 9.22
CA PHE A 378 -10.28 -12.22 10.45
C PHE A 378 -9.78 -10.77 10.37
N TYR A 379 -10.69 -9.80 10.46
CA TYR A 379 -10.35 -8.38 10.45
C TYR A 379 -10.83 -7.71 11.73
N GLY A 380 -10.17 -6.62 12.12
CA GLY A 380 -10.52 -5.82 13.29
C GLY A 380 -9.29 -5.18 13.94
N PRO A 381 -9.50 -4.28 14.91
CA PRO A 381 -8.41 -3.58 15.62
C PRO A 381 -7.36 -4.54 16.20
N PRO A 382 -6.10 -4.12 16.39
CA PRO A 382 -5.09 -4.90 17.08
C PRO A 382 -5.54 -5.22 18.52
N GLY A 383 -5.12 -6.35 19.07
CA GLY A 383 -5.50 -6.78 20.43
C GLY A 383 -6.89 -7.43 20.58
N THR A 384 -7.68 -7.56 19.50
CA THR A 384 -9.01 -8.22 19.52
C THR A 384 -8.98 -9.76 19.54
N GLY A 385 -7.80 -10.36 19.71
CA GLY A 385 -7.66 -11.83 19.83
C GLY A 385 -7.83 -12.62 18.52
N LYS A 386 -7.72 -11.98 17.34
CA LYS A 386 -7.84 -12.64 16.02
C LYS A 386 -6.94 -13.88 15.89
N THR A 387 -5.66 -13.73 16.22
CA THR A 387 -4.65 -14.81 16.19
C THR A 387 -4.97 -15.92 17.20
N LEU A 388 -5.52 -15.55 18.37
CA LEU A 388 -5.94 -16.52 19.39
C LEU A 388 -7.12 -17.38 18.92
N VAL A 389 -8.12 -16.74 18.30
CA VAL A 389 -9.29 -17.42 17.70
C VAL A 389 -8.85 -18.40 16.61
N ALA A 390 -7.94 -17.97 15.74
CA ALA A 390 -7.36 -18.80 14.70
C ALA A 390 -6.67 -20.06 15.27
N ARG A 391 -5.81 -19.88 16.29
CA ARG A 391 -5.12 -20.99 16.95
C ARG A 391 -6.10 -21.98 17.59
N GLU A 392 -7.13 -21.48 18.25
CA GLU A 392 -8.14 -22.31 18.90
C GLU A 392 -9.01 -23.06 17.88
N MET A 393 -9.30 -22.45 16.74
CA MET A 393 -9.99 -23.08 15.63
C MET A 393 -9.21 -24.28 15.08
N ALA A 394 -7.88 -24.16 14.94
CA ALA A 394 -7.05 -25.27 14.48
C ALA A 394 -7.00 -26.43 15.49
N ARG A 395 -6.92 -26.12 16.80
CA ARG A 395 -7.01 -27.14 17.84
C ARG A 395 -8.34 -27.90 17.78
N LYS A 396 -9.44 -27.19 17.56
CA LYS A 396 -10.79 -27.79 17.48
C LYS A 396 -11.00 -28.59 16.19
N SER A 397 -10.37 -28.21 15.08
CA SER A 397 -10.50 -28.94 13.81
C SER A 397 -9.67 -30.23 13.76
N GLY A 398 -8.67 -30.38 14.63
CA GLY A 398 -7.78 -31.55 14.67
C GLY A 398 -6.78 -31.60 13.50
N LEU A 399 -6.71 -30.54 12.69
CA LEU A 399 -5.74 -30.37 11.62
C LEU A 399 -4.40 -29.90 12.18
N ASP A 400 -3.32 -30.11 11.43
CA ASP A 400 -2.05 -29.45 11.75
C ASP A 400 -2.17 -27.94 11.51
N TYR A 401 -1.42 -27.13 12.24
CA TYR A 401 -1.35 -25.69 12.02
C TYR A 401 0.06 -25.23 11.72
N ALA A 402 0.15 -24.15 10.96
CA ALA A 402 1.36 -23.40 10.71
C ALA A 402 1.03 -21.91 10.73
N MET A 403 1.89 -21.09 11.33
CA MET A 403 1.73 -19.65 11.40
C MET A 403 2.94 -18.95 10.77
N MET A 404 2.66 -18.05 9.83
CA MET A 404 3.62 -17.10 9.25
C MET A 404 3.15 -15.66 9.52
N THR A 405 4.06 -14.71 9.47
CA THR A 405 3.78 -13.28 9.59
C THR A 405 4.09 -12.61 8.26
N GLY A 406 3.19 -11.77 7.73
CA GLY A 406 3.35 -11.07 6.46
C GLY A 406 4.57 -10.14 6.46
N GLY A 407 4.89 -9.53 7.61
CA GLY A 407 6.12 -8.74 7.79
C GLY A 407 7.43 -9.52 7.57
N ASP A 408 7.42 -10.86 7.72
CA ASP A 408 8.59 -11.69 7.39
C ASP A 408 8.70 -11.96 5.89
N VAL A 409 7.62 -11.78 5.12
CA VAL A 409 7.57 -12.07 3.67
C VAL A 409 7.96 -10.84 2.86
N ALA A 410 7.51 -9.65 3.27
CA ALA A 410 7.80 -8.37 2.62
C ALA A 410 9.30 -8.13 2.28
N PRO A 411 10.27 -8.39 3.18
CA PRO A 411 11.69 -8.12 2.87
C PRO A 411 12.34 -9.10 1.89
N LEU A 412 11.71 -10.23 1.54
CA LEU A 412 12.30 -11.22 0.63
C LEU A 412 12.18 -10.87 -0.85
N GLY A 413 11.34 -9.90 -1.22
CA GLY A 413 11.15 -9.49 -2.62
C GLY A 413 10.81 -10.67 -3.53
N SER A 414 11.62 -10.92 -4.57
CA SER A 414 11.40 -12.00 -5.54
C SER A 414 11.54 -13.41 -4.95
N GLU A 415 12.29 -13.58 -3.86
CA GLU A 415 12.44 -14.89 -3.20
C GLU A 415 11.19 -15.29 -2.40
N ALA A 416 10.30 -14.34 -2.09
CA ALA A 416 9.08 -14.57 -1.33
C ALA A 416 8.20 -15.65 -1.96
N VAL A 417 8.01 -15.58 -3.29
CA VAL A 417 7.21 -16.55 -4.06
C VAL A 417 7.76 -17.97 -3.91
N THR A 418 9.08 -18.12 -4.04
CA THR A 418 9.76 -19.42 -3.90
C THR A 418 9.57 -20.00 -2.49
N LYS A 419 9.69 -19.16 -1.45
CA LYS A 419 9.50 -19.60 -0.07
C LYS A 419 8.04 -19.93 0.25
N ILE A 420 7.08 -19.18 -0.29
CA ILE A 420 5.65 -19.49 -0.18
C ILE A 420 5.32 -20.83 -0.85
N HIS A 421 5.87 -21.10 -2.04
CA HIS A 421 5.73 -22.42 -2.68
C HIS A 421 6.29 -23.55 -1.82
N GLN A 422 7.45 -23.35 -1.18
CA GLN A 422 8.03 -24.31 -0.24
C GLN A 422 7.11 -24.59 0.96
N ILE A 423 6.41 -23.57 1.47
CA ILE A 423 5.41 -23.74 2.54
C ILE A 423 4.25 -24.60 2.06
N PHE A 424 3.70 -24.34 0.87
CA PHE A 424 2.60 -25.13 0.32
C PHE A 424 2.99 -26.59 0.07
N ASP A 425 4.17 -26.83 -0.48
CA ASP A 425 4.67 -28.19 -0.70
C ASP A 425 4.96 -28.92 0.61
N TRP A 426 5.43 -28.21 1.62
CA TRP A 426 5.58 -28.75 2.98
C TRP A 426 4.21 -29.04 3.62
N ALA A 427 3.23 -28.15 3.46
CA ALA A 427 1.88 -28.32 3.99
C ALA A 427 1.18 -29.55 3.42
N LYS A 428 1.35 -29.82 2.11
CA LYS A 428 0.83 -31.03 1.44
C LYS A 428 1.36 -32.34 2.02
N LYS A 429 2.54 -32.33 2.68
CA LYS A 429 3.10 -33.53 3.32
C LYS A 429 2.37 -33.92 4.61
N SER A 430 1.53 -33.05 5.18
CA SER A 430 0.79 -33.38 6.41
C SER A 430 -0.25 -34.49 6.18
N ARG A 431 -0.19 -35.54 7.02
CA ARG A 431 -1.20 -36.61 7.04
C ARG A 431 -2.55 -36.16 7.60
N LYS A 432 -2.60 -35.13 8.45
CA LYS A 432 -3.87 -34.62 9.02
C LYS A 432 -4.48 -33.49 8.18
N GLY A 433 -3.70 -32.85 7.31
CA GLY A 433 -4.11 -31.63 6.60
C GLY A 433 -3.69 -30.42 7.43
N MET A 434 -3.55 -29.26 6.79
CA MET A 434 -2.93 -28.10 7.41
C MET A 434 -3.78 -26.84 7.31
N LEU A 435 -3.89 -26.13 8.42
CA LEU A 435 -4.36 -24.75 8.49
C LEU A 435 -3.16 -23.81 8.53
N LEU A 436 -3.02 -23.02 7.46
CA LEU A 436 -1.98 -22.02 7.32
C LEU A 436 -2.52 -20.65 7.74
N PHE A 437 -1.96 -20.09 8.81
CA PHE A 437 -2.29 -18.77 9.31
C PHE A 437 -1.26 -17.75 8.81
N ILE A 438 -1.76 -16.69 8.20
CA ILE A 438 -0.97 -15.54 7.75
C ILE A 438 -1.41 -14.37 8.63
N ASP A 439 -0.58 -14.03 9.61
CA ASP A 439 -0.78 -12.82 10.41
C ASP A 439 -0.23 -11.61 9.65
N GLU A 440 -0.75 -10.40 9.90
CA GLU A 440 -0.34 -9.17 9.19
C GLU A 440 -0.39 -9.34 7.65
N ALA A 441 -1.47 -9.94 7.14
CA ALA A 441 -1.64 -10.16 5.71
C ALA A 441 -1.73 -8.86 4.90
N ASP A 442 -2.04 -7.74 5.54
CA ASP A 442 -1.97 -6.40 4.97
C ASP A 442 -0.55 -6.04 4.50
N ALA A 443 0.50 -6.51 5.18
CA ALA A 443 1.89 -6.33 4.73
C ALA A 443 2.21 -7.04 3.41
N PHE A 444 1.43 -8.05 3.02
CA PHE A 444 1.59 -8.80 1.77
C PHE A 444 0.60 -8.37 0.68
N LEU A 445 -0.59 -7.88 1.06
CA LEU A 445 -1.70 -7.59 0.13
C LEU A 445 -1.80 -6.12 -0.28
N CYS A 446 -1.10 -5.21 0.39
CA CYS A 446 -1.15 -3.77 0.10
C CYS A 446 -0.03 -3.26 -0.84
N GLU A 447 0.94 -4.10 -1.19
CA GLU A 447 1.81 -3.91 -2.37
C GLU A 447 1.16 -4.54 -3.61
#